data_AF-A0A958Q0T4-F1
#
_entry.id   AF-A0A958Q0T4-F1
#
_cell.length_a   1.000
_cell.length_b   1.000
_cell.length_c   1.000
_cell.angle_alpha   90.00
_cell.angle_beta   90.00
_cell.angle_gamma   90.00
#
_symmetry.space_group_name_H-M   'P 1'
#
loop_
_entity.id
_entity.type
_entity.pdbx_description
1 polymer ?
#
loop_
_entity_poly.entity_id
_entity_poly.type
_entity_poly.pdbx_seq_one_letter_code
_entity_poly.pdbx_strand_id
1 'polypeptide(L)'
;KTIQTIRNLQAIGGVKIRANCVISGFNYTHAVEVLDLYHQLNIDTANFILFNPIVEADWQSAPELNVAYSDAAPYIKKAIDLYQSKIKKITVRYIPLCLMQGYEKFVTNMPQIQYDPDEWDYVVRTRIREGQFLSTLATIAGLLLFPFKSQSIKLGWNVLKHHGLKYFLQFKNKSYGPACQNCALRGVCDGLWKKYAGWKGFDELQTIEGPRVKDLTYFIKNNPNFNPNEKNIS
;
A
#
# COMPACT_ATOMS: atom_id res chain seq x y z
N LYS A 1 19.07 -4.44 19.69
CA LYS A 1 18.83 -2.97 19.80
C LYS A 1 17.35 -2.64 19.59
N THR A 2 16.73 -2.98 18.46
CA THR A 2 15.30 -2.68 18.16
C THR A 2 14.29 -3.19 19.19
N ILE A 3 14.40 -4.45 19.63
CA ILE A 3 13.48 -5.02 20.65
C ILE A 3 13.55 -4.23 21.96
N GLN A 4 14.74 -3.81 22.37
CA GLN A 4 14.89 -3.02 23.60
C GLN A 4 14.23 -1.65 23.45
N THR A 5 14.33 -1.00 22.28
CA THR A 5 13.62 0.26 22.00
C THR A 5 12.11 0.08 22.12
N ILE A 6 11.55 -1.00 21.56
CA ILE A 6 10.11 -1.31 21.67
C ILE A 6 9.71 -1.45 23.14
N ARG A 7 10.46 -2.23 23.93
CA ARG A 7 10.21 -2.41 25.37
C ARG A 7 10.29 -1.09 26.14
N ASN A 8 11.25 -0.22 25.81
CA ASN A 8 11.37 1.09 26.43
C ASN A 8 10.17 2.00 26.11
N LEU A 9 9.70 2.01 24.85
CA LEU A 9 8.51 2.77 24.45
C LEU A 9 7.24 2.26 25.16
N GLN A 10 7.13 0.95 25.33
CA GLN A 10 6.02 0.34 26.06
C GLN A 10 6.03 0.68 27.54
N ALA A 11 7.21 0.74 28.16
CA ALA A 11 7.36 1.14 29.56
C ALA A 11 6.94 2.59 29.82
N ILE A 12 7.10 3.48 28.83
CA ILE A 12 6.60 4.88 28.91
C ILE A 12 5.07 4.92 28.87
N GLY A 13 4.43 4.01 28.12
CA GLY A 13 2.98 3.96 27.95
C GLY A 13 2.44 5.04 27.00
N GLY A 14 1.20 4.86 26.52
CA GLY A 14 0.52 5.85 25.66
C GLY A 14 1.04 5.96 24.22
N VAL A 15 2.04 5.16 23.83
CA VAL A 15 2.62 5.17 22.48
C VAL A 15 2.05 4.02 21.66
N LYS A 16 1.45 4.33 20.50
CA LYS A 16 1.09 3.34 19.49
C LYS A 16 2.32 2.94 18.68
N ILE A 17 2.60 1.65 18.56
CA ILE A 17 3.78 1.15 17.85
C ILE A 17 3.37 0.53 16.51
N ARG A 18 3.93 1.09 15.42
CA ARG A 18 3.85 0.52 14.07
C ARG A 18 5.18 -0.11 13.70
N ALA A 19 5.17 -1.35 13.25
CA ALA A 19 6.34 -2.04 12.73
C ALA A 19 6.18 -2.32 11.22
N ASN A 20 7.20 -1.94 10.46
CA ASN A 20 7.28 -2.24 9.04
C ASN A 20 8.24 -3.43 8.82
N CYS A 21 7.83 -4.38 8.00
CA CYS A 21 8.70 -5.43 7.49
C CYS A 21 8.69 -5.38 5.96
N VAL A 22 9.88 -5.24 5.36
CA VAL A 22 10.03 -5.39 3.92
C VAL A 22 10.05 -6.88 3.61
N ILE A 23 9.11 -7.34 2.76
CA ILE A 23 9.05 -8.72 2.29
C ILE A 23 9.90 -8.84 1.04
N SER A 24 10.93 -9.67 1.08
CA SER A 24 11.93 -9.88 0.03
C SER A 24 12.22 -11.36 -0.17
N GLY A 25 13.08 -11.69 -1.14
CA GLY A 25 13.52 -13.06 -1.41
C GLY A 25 14.12 -13.77 -0.18
N PHE A 26 14.68 -13.02 0.78
CA PHE A 26 15.24 -13.59 2.01
C PHE A 26 14.21 -14.06 3.04
N ASN A 27 13.02 -13.45 3.07
CA ASN A 27 12.13 -13.58 4.23
C ASN A 27 10.66 -13.80 3.90
N TYR A 28 10.26 -13.88 2.62
CA TYR A 28 8.84 -14.00 2.26
C TYR A 28 8.18 -15.26 2.83
N THR A 29 8.94 -16.35 3.01
CA THR A 29 8.48 -17.59 3.64
C THR A 29 8.23 -17.44 5.14
N HIS A 30 8.81 -16.42 5.78
CA HIS A 30 8.79 -16.18 7.22
C HIS A 30 7.73 -15.14 7.67
N ALA A 31 6.75 -14.84 6.82
CA ALA A 31 5.72 -13.84 7.15
C ALA A 31 4.93 -14.19 8.43
N VAL A 32 4.72 -15.47 8.71
CA VAL A 32 4.03 -15.95 9.93
C VAL A 32 4.87 -15.63 11.16
N GLU A 33 6.17 -15.94 11.12
CA GLU A 33 7.13 -15.73 12.20
C GLU A 33 7.33 -14.24 12.50
N VAL A 34 7.25 -13.38 11.47
CA VAL A 34 7.26 -11.92 11.68
C VAL A 34 6.04 -11.47 12.47
N LEU A 35 4.82 -11.92 12.11
CA LEU A 35 3.63 -11.55 12.88
C LEU A 35 3.59 -12.20 14.26
N ASP A 36 4.17 -13.39 14.41
CA ASP A 36 4.34 -14.02 15.72
C ASP A 36 5.20 -13.15 16.64
N LEU A 37 6.36 -12.73 16.15
CA LEU A 37 7.22 -11.80 16.88
C LEU A 37 6.51 -10.49 17.20
N TYR A 38 5.75 -9.93 16.27
CA TYR A 38 5.00 -8.69 16.48
C TYR A 38 3.90 -8.86 17.54
N HIS A 39 3.23 -10.01 17.57
CA HIS A 39 2.26 -10.33 18.61
C HIS A 39 2.92 -10.47 19.98
N GLN A 40 4.03 -11.21 20.08
CA GLN A 40 4.80 -11.34 21.34
C GLN A 40 5.31 -9.98 21.86
N LEU A 41 5.62 -9.06 20.95
CA LEU A 41 6.04 -7.70 21.26
C LEU A 41 4.89 -6.72 21.41
N ASN A 42 3.61 -7.14 21.42
CA ASN A 42 2.44 -6.27 21.54
C ASN A 42 2.46 -5.07 20.57
N ILE A 43 2.81 -5.31 19.29
CA ILE A 43 2.79 -4.30 18.24
C ILE A 43 1.33 -4.00 17.83
N ASP A 44 0.98 -2.72 17.70
CA ASP A 44 -0.39 -2.31 17.34
C ASP A 44 -0.66 -2.46 15.84
N THR A 45 0.25 -1.95 15.02
CA THR A 45 0.12 -1.95 13.55
C THR A 45 1.28 -2.70 12.91
N ALA A 46 0.98 -3.80 12.22
CA ALA A 46 1.93 -4.53 11.40
C ALA A 46 1.77 -4.14 9.93
N ASN A 47 2.88 -3.85 9.24
CA ASN A 47 2.83 -3.48 7.83
C ASN A 47 3.87 -4.24 7.02
N PHE A 48 3.40 -5.11 6.14
CA PHE A 48 4.21 -5.78 5.13
C PHE A 48 4.35 -4.90 3.89
N ILE A 49 5.59 -4.64 3.49
CA ILE A 49 5.91 -3.86 2.29
C ILE A 49 6.65 -4.78 1.35
N LEU A 50 6.03 -5.22 0.26
CA LEU A 50 6.73 -6.07 -0.70
C LEU A 50 7.87 -5.28 -1.34
N PHE A 51 9.03 -5.91 -1.44
CA PHE A 51 10.21 -5.30 -2.00
C PHE A 51 9.90 -4.85 -3.43
N ASN A 52 10.20 -3.58 -3.66
CA ASN A 52 10.16 -2.99 -4.97
C ASN A 52 11.27 -1.94 -5.00
N PRO A 53 12.32 -2.15 -5.80
CA PRO A 53 13.41 -1.20 -5.93
C PRO A 53 12.89 0.03 -6.65
N ILE A 54 12.63 1.07 -5.87
CA ILE A 54 12.42 2.43 -6.36
C ILE A 54 13.72 3.19 -6.09
N VAL A 55 13.99 4.18 -6.93
CA VAL A 55 15.08 5.16 -6.78
C VAL A 55 16.48 4.56 -6.97
N GLU A 56 17.02 3.82 -5.99
CA GLU A 56 18.47 3.58 -5.83
C GLU A 56 18.88 2.10 -5.69
N ALA A 57 17.96 1.20 -5.34
CA ALA A 57 18.22 -0.24 -5.44
C ALA A 57 18.07 -0.66 -6.91
N ASP A 58 19.08 -1.27 -7.49
CA ASP A 58 18.98 -1.91 -8.80
C ASP A 58 18.61 -3.38 -8.60
N TRP A 59 17.70 -3.91 -9.41
CA TRP A 59 17.37 -5.34 -9.39
C TRP A 59 18.58 -6.22 -9.67
N GLN A 60 19.58 -5.68 -10.38
CA GLN A 60 20.82 -6.36 -10.72
C GLN A 60 21.84 -6.35 -9.56
N SER A 61 21.75 -5.39 -8.64
CA SER A 61 22.76 -5.24 -7.58
C SER A 61 22.52 -6.13 -6.37
N ALA A 62 21.31 -6.67 -6.20
CA ALA A 62 20.95 -7.59 -5.13
C ALA A 62 19.78 -8.53 -5.54
N PRO A 63 20.00 -9.45 -6.50
CA PRO A 63 18.96 -10.33 -7.04
C PRO A 63 18.27 -11.21 -5.98
N GLU A 64 18.96 -11.52 -4.88
CA GLU A 64 18.46 -12.29 -3.76
C GLU A 64 17.37 -11.57 -2.92
N LEU A 65 17.23 -10.25 -3.08
CA LEU A 65 16.11 -9.50 -2.51
C LEU A 65 14.82 -9.68 -3.32
N ASN A 66 14.91 -10.22 -4.53
CA ASN A 66 13.80 -10.23 -5.46
C ASN A 66 12.86 -11.39 -5.12
N VAL A 67 11.57 -11.10 -5.13
CA VAL A 67 10.52 -12.08 -4.86
C VAL A 67 9.35 -11.79 -5.77
N ALA A 68 8.80 -12.84 -6.41
CA ALA A 68 7.55 -12.67 -7.14
C ALA A 68 6.43 -12.42 -6.13
N TYR A 69 5.54 -11.49 -6.42
CA TYR A 69 4.45 -11.16 -5.52
C TYR A 69 3.49 -12.34 -5.36
N SER A 70 3.35 -13.17 -6.40
CA SER A 70 2.62 -14.44 -6.36
C SER A 70 3.27 -15.48 -5.42
N ASP A 71 4.59 -15.50 -5.27
CA ASP A 71 5.29 -16.39 -4.33
C ASP A 71 5.12 -15.93 -2.88
N ALA A 72 5.12 -14.61 -2.64
CA ALA A 72 4.95 -14.03 -1.31
C ALA A 72 3.49 -14.10 -0.80
N ALA A 73 2.51 -14.00 -1.71
CA ALA A 73 1.09 -13.88 -1.34
C ALA A 73 0.57 -15.02 -0.43
N PRO A 74 0.85 -16.31 -0.69
CA PRO A 74 0.37 -17.41 0.17
C PRO A 74 0.85 -17.30 1.62
N TYR A 75 2.12 -16.95 1.83
CA TYR A 75 2.70 -16.80 3.17
C TYR A 75 2.11 -15.60 3.91
N ILE A 76 1.92 -14.48 3.20
CA ILE A 76 1.27 -13.29 3.76
C ILE A 76 -0.19 -13.59 4.15
N LYS A 77 -0.95 -14.27 3.29
CA LYS A 77 -2.33 -14.68 3.58
C LYS A 77 -2.40 -15.57 4.81
N LYS A 78 -1.53 -16.59 4.88
CA LYS A 78 -1.41 -17.47 6.04
C LYS A 78 -1.11 -16.69 7.33
N ALA A 79 -0.19 -15.73 7.27
CA ALA A 79 0.12 -14.87 8.42
C ALA A 79 -1.10 -14.03 8.84
N ILE A 80 -1.81 -13.45 7.88
CA ILE A 80 -3.04 -12.69 8.15
C ILE A 80 -4.09 -13.58 8.82
N ASP A 81 -4.35 -14.78 8.33
CA ASP A 81 -5.36 -15.68 8.90
C ASP A 81 -5.08 -16.00 10.38
N LEU A 82 -3.81 -16.23 10.72
CA LEU A 82 -3.39 -16.59 12.08
C LEU A 82 -3.38 -15.40 13.06
N TYR A 83 -3.23 -14.17 12.57
CA TYR A 83 -2.96 -12.99 13.43
C TYR A 83 -3.91 -11.81 13.25
N GLN A 84 -4.84 -11.80 12.28
CA GLN A 84 -5.77 -10.68 12.08
C GLN A 84 -6.67 -10.38 13.30
N SER A 85 -6.91 -11.36 14.17
CA SER A 85 -7.65 -11.17 15.42
C SER A 85 -6.76 -10.81 16.62
N LYS A 86 -5.43 -10.92 16.47
CA LYS A 86 -4.43 -10.74 17.53
C LYS A 86 -3.64 -9.44 17.43
N ILE A 87 -3.54 -8.89 16.22
CA ILE A 87 -2.89 -7.62 15.92
C ILE A 87 -3.97 -6.63 15.48
N LYS A 88 -4.00 -5.44 16.08
CA LYS A 88 -5.09 -4.46 15.87
C LYS A 88 -5.24 -4.05 14.40
N LYS A 89 -4.12 -3.97 13.68
CA LYS A 89 -4.11 -3.62 12.26
C LYS A 89 -2.96 -4.30 11.52
N ILE A 90 -3.30 -4.95 10.42
CA ILE A 90 -2.33 -5.51 9.47
C ILE A 90 -2.54 -4.82 8.12
N THR A 91 -1.47 -4.38 7.48
CA THR A 91 -1.52 -3.84 6.11
C THR A 91 -0.45 -4.49 5.24
N VAL A 92 -0.74 -4.59 3.94
CA VAL A 92 0.15 -5.14 2.91
C VAL A 92 0.26 -4.10 1.79
N ARG A 93 1.48 -3.83 1.34
CA ARG A 93 1.76 -2.78 0.35
C ARG A 93 2.49 -3.31 -0.86
N TYR A 94 2.22 -2.67 -2.00
CA TYR A 94 2.84 -2.87 -3.30
C TYR A 94 2.48 -4.19 -4.01
N ILE A 95 1.59 -4.99 -3.43
CA ILE A 95 1.03 -6.18 -4.08
C ILE A 95 -0.27 -5.84 -4.84
N PRO A 96 -0.45 -6.29 -6.10
CA PRO A 96 -1.71 -6.17 -6.83
C PRO A 96 -2.89 -6.86 -6.13
N LEU A 97 -4.08 -6.26 -6.22
CA LEU A 97 -5.29 -6.82 -5.60
C LEU A 97 -5.64 -8.22 -6.11
N CYS A 98 -5.36 -8.51 -7.38
CA CYS A 98 -5.67 -9.82 -7.96
C CYS A 98 -4.87 -10.99 -7.35
N LEU A 99 -3.74 -10.72 -6.70
CA LEU A 99 -2.95 -11.73 -5.97
C LEU A 99 -3.44 -11.91 -4.53
N MET A 100 -4.28 -10.98 -4.04
CA MET A 100 -4.80 -10.91 -2.69
C MET A 100 -6.33 -11.10 -2.65
N GLN A 101 -6.89 -11.89 -3.57
CA GLN A 101 -8.33 -12.22 -3.58
C GLN A 101 -8.79 -12.77 -2.22
N GLY A 102 -9.83 -12.16 -1.64
CA GLY A 102 -10.33 -12.45 -0.29
C GLY A 102 -9.61 -11.69 0.85
N TYR A 103 -8.50 -11.03 0.55
CA TYR A 103 -7.64 -10.31 1.50
C TYR A 103 -7.44 -8.84 1.10
N GLU A 104 -8.23 -8.32 0.17
CA GLU A 104 -8.08 -6.98 -0.42
C GLU A 104 -8.20 -5.86 0.61
N LYS A 105 -8.97 -6.08 1.70
CA LYS A 105 -9.11 -5.14 2.81
C LYS A 105 -7.79 -4.85 3.55
N PHE A 106 -6.81 -5.74 3.44
CA PHE A 106 -5.48 -5.58 4.01
C PHE A 106 -4.52 -4.85 3.06
N VAL A 107 -4.88 -4.70 1.78
CA VAL A 107 -4.00 -4.06 0.80
C VAL A 107 -4.16 -2.55 0.86
N THR A 108 -3.07 -1.85 1.16
CA THR A 108 -3.03 -0.38 1.31
C THR A 108 -2.11 0.24 0.27
N ASN A 109 -2.55 0.18 -1.00
CA ASN A 109 -1.79 0.69 -2.14
C ASN A 109 -2.13 2.16 -2.45
N MET A 110 -1.57 2.73 -3.53
CA MET A 110 -1.70 4.16 -3.86
C MET A 110 -3.15 4.70 -3.81
N PRO A 111 -4.19 3.99 -4.28
CA PRO A 111 -5.58 4.40 -4.12
C PRO A 111 -5.99 4.52 -2.64
N GLN A 112 -5.69 3.50 -1.83
CA GLN A 112 -6.19 3.40 -0.45
C GLN A 112 -5.32 4.15 0.59
N ILE A 113 -4.05 4.37 0.31
CA ILE A 113 -3.04 4.80 1.30
C ILE A 113 -3.30 6.13 2.01
N GLN A 114 -4.07 7.02 1.38
CA GLN A 114 -4.40 8.30 2.04
C GLN A 114 -5.41 8.12 3.18
N TYR A 115 -6.15 7.02 3.17
CA TYR A 115 -7.14 6.67 4.17
C TYR A 115 -6.53 5.88 5.33
N ASP A 116 -5.20 5.67 5.30
CA ASP A 116 -4.47 5.05 6.39
C ASP A 116 -4.00 6.14 7.39
N PRO A 117 -4.51 6.14 8.65
CA PRO A 117 -4.08 7.07 9.70
C PRO A 117 -2.57 7.09 9.94
N ASP A 118 -1.96 5.91 9.84
CA ASP A 118 -0.61 5.68 10.30
C ASP A 118 0.43 6.04 9.24
N GLU A 119 -0.02 6.61 8.11
CA GLU A 119 0.79 6.88 6.95
C GLU A 119 0.99 8.38 6.71
N TRP A 120 2.15 8.74 6.16
CA TRP A 120 2.49 10.13 5.85
C TRP A 120 1.46 10.82 4.94
N ASP A 121 1.34 12.13 5.10
CA ASP A 121 0.67 12.98 4.11
C ASP A 121 1.55 13.08 2.86
N TYR A 122 1.06 12.52 1.75
CA TYR A 122 1.81 12.47 0.49
C TYR A 122 1.90 13.85 -0.18
N VAL A 123 0.94 14.73 0.05
CA VAL A 123 0.96 16.09 -0.49
C VAL A 123 2.06 16.89 0.22
N VAL A 124 2.07 16.89 1.56
CA VAL A 124 3.10 17.55 2.37
C VAL A 124 4.48 16.97 2.06
N ARG A 125 4.63 15.65 2.06
CA ARG A 125 5.89 14.98 1.73
C ARG A 125 6.41 15.39 0.35
N THR A 126 5.54 15.42 -0.66
CA THR A 126 5.96 15.75 -2.03
C THR A 126 6.32 17.23 -2.15
N ARG A 127 5.60 18.13 -1.47
CA ARG A 127 5.94 19.55 -1.40
C ARG A 127 7.29 19.79 -0.75
N ILE A 128 7.62 19.08 0.33
CA ILE A 128 8.92 19.20 1.01
C ILE A 128 10.05 18.69 0.11
N ARG A 129 9.87 17.56 -0.58
CA ARG A 129 10.93 16.92 -1.36
C ARG A 129 11.16 17.59 -2.73
N GLU A 130 10.08 17.94 -3.41
CA GLU A 130 10.12 18.40 -4.81
C GLU A 130 9.81 19.90 -4.95
N GLY A 131 9.40 20.56 -3.87
CA GLY A 131 8.95 21.95 -3.87
C GLY A 131 7.46 22.12 -4.18
N GLN A 132 6.91 23.25 -3.71
CA GLN A 132 5.48 23.59 -3.82
C GLN A 132 5.01 23.65 -5.29
N PHE A 133 5.81 24.24 -6.17
CA PHE A 133 5.45 24.45 -7.57
C PHE A 133 5.27 23.11 -8.32
N LEU A 134 6.28 22.24 -8.29
CA LEU A 134 6.24 20.92 -8.94
C LEU A 134 5.13 20.03 -8.35
N SER A 135 4.97 20.05 -7.02
CA SER A 135 3.88 19.30 -6.38
C SER A 135 2.49 19.78 -6.81
N THR A 136 2.31 21.08 -7.04
CA THR A 136 1.03 21.65 -7.49
C THR A 136 0.74 21.26 -8.93
N LEU A 137 1.73 21.38 -9.83
CA LEU A 137 1.61 20.94 -11.22
C LEU A 137 1.27 19.45 -11.33
N ALA A 138 1.96 18.59 -10.56
CA ALA A 138 1.68 17.16 -10.50
C ALA A 138 0.24 16.87 -10.04
N THR A 139 -0.24 17.61 -9.04
CA THR A 139 -1.61 17.47 -8.54
C THR A 139 -2.63 17.86 -9.61
N ILE A 140 -2.45 18.99 -10.29
CA ILE A 140 -3.33 19.44 -11.38
C ILE A 140 -3.33 18.43 -12.53
N ALA A 141 -2.15 18.00 -12.99
CA ALA A 141 -2.02 17.02 -14.05
C ALA A 141 -2.72 15.71 -13.73
N GLY A 142 -2.54 15.20 -12.50
CA GLY A 142 -3.23 14.00 -12.06
C GLY A 142 -4.74 14.18 -11.93
N LEU A 143 -5.20 15.34 -11.44
CA LEU A 143 -6.63 15.66 -11.42
C LEU A 143 -7.22 15.66 -12.81
N LEU A 144 -6.58 16.25 -13.83
CA LEU A 144 -7.13 16.28 -15.19
C LEU A 144 -7.51 14.88 -15.70
N LEU A 145 -6.68 13.88 -15.43
CA LEU A 145 -6.85 12.49 -15.89
C LEU A 145 -7.59 11.56 -14.91
N PHE A 146 -7.85 12.00 -13.68
CA PHE A 146 -8.40 11.14 -12.65
C PHE A 146 -9.91 10.89 -12.83
N PRO A 147 -10.37 9.62 -12.91
CA PRO A 147 -11.76 9.31 -13.26
C PRO A 147 -12.75 9.44 -12.10
N PHE A 148 -12.31 9.46 -10.83
CA PHE A 148 -13.18 9.45 -9.64
C PHE A 148 -13.31 10.83 -8.96
N LYS A 149 -13.30 11.92 -9.74
CA LYS A 149 -13.40 13.31 -9.24
C LYS A 149 -14.64 13.54 -8.38
N SER A 150 -15.80 13.14 -8.89
CA SER A 150 -17.09 13.37 -8.22
C SER A 150 -17.15 12.70 -6.85
N GLN A 151 -16.69 11.44 -6.75
CA GLN A 151 -16.54 10.75 -5.47
C GLN A 151 -15.60 11.50 -4.53
N SER A 152 -14.47 11.97 -5.05
CA SER A 152 -13.43 12.60 -4.23
C SER A 152 -13.82 13.97 -3.71
N ILE A 153 -14.57 14.75 -4.51
CA ILE A 153 -15.16 16.02 -4.10
C ILE A 153 -16.11 15.79 -2.92
N LYS A 154 -16.94 14.74 -2.97
CA LYS A 154 -17.85 14.38 -1.86
C LYS A 154 -17.11 14.00 -0.57
N LEU A 155 -15.92 13.42 -0.69
CA LEU A 155 -15.08 13.06 0.45
C LEU A 155 -14.27 14.22 1.01
N GLY A 156 -14.14 15.33 0.28
CA GLY A 156 -13.50 16.57 0.74
C GLY A 156 -12.31 17.04 -0.11
N TRP A 157 -11.96 18.32 0.04
CA TRP A 157 -10.90 18.96 -0.75
C TRP A 157 -9.52 18.33 -0.57
N ASN A 158 -9.16 17.95 0.65
CA ASN A 158 -7.88 17.30 0.92
C ASN A 158 -7.78 15.91 0.30
N VAL A 159 -8.89 15.15 0.30
CA VAL A 159 -8.98 13.86 -0.40
C VAL A 159 -8.79 14.05 -1.90
N LEU A 160 -9.45 15.06 -2.49
CA LEU A 160 -9.29 15.37 -3.91
C LEU A 160 -7.85 15.71 -4.28
N LYS A 161 -7.17 16.57 -3.52
CA LYS A 161 -5.74 16.90 -3.73
C LYS A 161 -4.86 15.66 -3.68
N HIS A 162 -5.05 14.82 -2.66
CA HIS A 162 -4.29 13.58 -2.53
C HIS A 162 -4.53 12.63 -3.69
N HIS A 163 -5.78 12.46 -4.14
CA HIS A 163 -6.09 11.65 -5.30
C HIS A 163 -5.44 12.18 -6.58
N GLY A 164 -5.50 13.49 -6.83
CA GLY A 164 -4.81 14.13 -7.94
C GLY A 164 -3.33 13.79 -7.96
N LEU A 165 -2.62 14.12 -6.89
CA LEU A 165 -1.18 13.88 -6.79
C LEU A 165 -0.84 12.39 -6.93
N LYS A 166 -1.53 11.52 -6.20
CA LYS A 166 -1.24 10.08 -6.22
C LYS A 166 -1.57 9.44 -7.56
N TYR A 167 -2.62 9.90 -8.25
CA TYR A 167 -2.95 9.41 -9.58
C TYR A 167 -1.85 9.76 -10.58
N PHE A 168 -1.29 10.97 -10.50
CA PHE A 168 -0.10 11.35 -11.29
C PHE A 168 1.10 10.46 -10.96
N LEU A 169 1.42 10.26 -9.67
CA LEU A 169 2.54 9.41 -9.25
C LEU A 169 2.35 7.95 -9.68
N GLN A 170 1.13 7.44 -9.63
CA GLN A 170 0.76 6.11 -10.11
C GLN A 170 0.96 6.03 -11.62
N PHE A 171 0.46 6.97 -12.40
CA PHE A 171 0.68 7.02 -13.85
C PHE A 171 2.16 7.06 -14.22
N LYS A 172 2.95 7.85 -13.48
CA LYS A 172 4.40 7.97 -13.71
C LYS A 172 5.14 6.66 -13.42
N ASN A 173 4.80 5.96 -12.34
CA ASN A 173 5.66 4.90 -11.79
C ASN A 173 5.09 3.47 -11.91
N LYS A 174 3.80 3.33 -12.22
CA LYS A 174 3.12 2.03 -12.29
C LYS A 174 2.74 1.67 -13.73
N SER A 175 2.54 0.39 -13.96
CA SER A 175 2.12 -0.19 -15.23
C SER A 175 1.07 -1.27 -14.99
N TYR A 176 0.29 -1.53 -16.03
CA TYR A 176 -0.78 -2.52 -16.05
C TYR A 176 -0.50 -3.50 -17.19
N GLY A 177 -0.66 -4.79 -16.91
CA GLY A 177 -0.48 -5.84 -17.89
C GLY A 177 -1.75 -6.15 -18.69
N PRO A 178 -1.69 -7.10 -19.64
CA PRO A 178 -2.84 -7.53 -20.43
C PRO A 178 -4.06 -7.93 -19.59
N ALA A 179 -3.86 -8.72 -18.53
CA ALA A 179 -4.92 -9.15 -17.60
C ALA A 179 -5.68 -7.96 -16.94
N CYS A 180 -5.05 -6.78 -16.84
CA CYS A 180 -5.66 -5.62 -16.24
C CYS A 180 -6.66 -4.90 -17.15
N GLN A 181 -6.64 -5.16 -18.47
CA GLN A 181 -7.46 -4.42 -19.44
C GLN A 181 -8.95 -4.54 -19.13
N ASN A 182 -9.43 -5.76 -18.85
CA ASN A 182 -10.85 -6.04 -18.55
C ASN A 182 -11.14 -6.30 -17.06
N CYS A 183 -10.13 -6.26 -16.19
CA CYS A 183 -10.27 -6.59 -14.77
C CYS A 183 -11.25 -5.65 -14.01
N ALA A 184 -12.19 -6.24 -13.26
CA ALA A 184 -13.16 -5.55 -12.42
C ALA A 184 -12.51 -4.54 -11.45
N LEU A 185 -11.31 -4.85 -10.95
CA LEU A 185 -10.59 -4.05 -9.94
C LEU A 185 -9.68 -2.97 -10.53
N ARG A 186 -9.58 -2.83 -11.85
CA ARG A 186 -8.65 -1.91 -12.54
C ARG A 186 -8.73 -0.46 -12.07
N GLY A 187 -9.92 0.00 -11.71
CA GLY A 187 -10.17 1.38 -11.24
C GLY A 187 -9.63 1.65 -9.83
N VAL A 188 -9.54 0.62 -9.00
CA VAL A 188 -9.18 0.72 -7.58
C VAL A 188 -7.82 0.07 -7.24
N CYS A 189 -7.19 -0.59 -8.22
CA CYS A 189 -5.84 -1.16 -8.13
C CYS A 189 -4.81 -0.24 -8.79
N ASP A 190 -3.59 -0.16 -8.23
CA ASP A 190 -2.49 0.64 -8.77
C ASP A 190 -1.56 -0.10 -9.74
N GLY A 191 -1.70 -1.42 -9.85
CA GLY A 191 -0.87 -2.24 -10.73
C GLY A 191 0.56 -2.41 -10.24
N LEU A 192 1.43 -2.89 -11.12
CA LEU A 192 2.83 -3.19 -10.81
C LEU A 192 3.68 -1.93 -10.93
N TRP A 193 4.75 -1.86 -10.15
CA TRP A 193 5.78 -0.86 -10.38
C TRP A 193 6.50 -1.15 -11.69
N LYS A 194 6.81 -0.11 -12.48
CA LYS A 194 7.43 -0.27 -13.81
C LYS A 194 8.74 -1.07 -13.76
N LYS A 195 9.57 -0.82 -12.74
CA LYS A 195 10.81 -1.59 -12.53
C LYS A 195 10.51 -3.06 -12.23
N TYR A 196 9.54 -3.37 -11.37
CA TYR A 196 9.12 -4.76 -11.11
C TYR A 196 8.59 -5.44 -12.38
N ALA A 197 7.72 -4.76 -13.12
CA ALA A 197 7.18 -5.27 -14.37
C ALA A 197 8.27 -5.50 -15.43
N GLY A 198 9.32 -4.67 -15.46
CA GLY A 198 10.48 -4.89 -16.33
C GLY A 198 11.31 -6.12 -15.95
N TRP A 199 11.33 -6.50 -14.67
CA TRP A 199 12.01 -7.71 -14.19
C TRP A 199 11.17 -8.98 -14.35
N LYS A 200 9.94 -8.99 -13.83
CA LYS A 200 9.09 -10.20 -13.76
C LYS A 200 8.10 -10.33 -14.90
N GLY A 201 7.79 -9.24 -15.60
CA GLY A 201 6.68 -9.19 -16.55
C GLY A 201 5.32 -9.02 -15.86
N PHE A 202 4.27 -9.51 -16.52
CA PHE A 202 2.88 -9.39 -16.06
C PHE A 202 2.17 -10.74 -15.89
N ASP A 203 2.88 -11.85 -16.07
CA ASP A 203 2.28 -13.19 -16.21
C ASP A 203 1.60 -13.68 -14.92
N GLU A 204 2.04 -13.18 -13.75
CA GLU A 204 1.39 -13.51 -12.48
C GLU A 204 0.06 -12.77 -12.28
N LEU A 205 -0.23 -11.73 -13.06
CA LEU A 205 -1.46 -10.96 -12.90
C LEU A 205 -2.66 -11.72 -13.43
N GLN A 206 -3.77 -11.60 -12.71
CA GLN A 206 -5.01 -12.29 -13.04
C GLN A 206 -6.13 -11.28 -13.26
N THR A 207 -6.98 -11.57 -14.25
CA THR A 207 -8.22 -10.83 -14.46
C THR A 207 -9.21 -11.22 -13.36
N ILE A 208 -9.72 -10.23 -12.63
CA ILE A 208 -10.86 -10.44 -11.74
C ILE A 208 -12.12 -10.15 -12.54
N GLU A 209 -12.97 -11.16 -12.67
CA GLU A 209 -14.23 -11.07 -13.39
C GLU A 209 -15.29 -10.30 -12.60
N GLY A 210 -16.29 -9.79 -13.32
CA GLY A 210 -17.44 -9.09 -12.75
C GLY A 210 -17.49 -7.58 -13.04
N PRO A 211 -18.45 -6.86 -12.43
CA PRO A 211 -18.65 -5.45 -12.71
C PRO A 211 -17.47 -4.60 -12.24
N ARG A 212 -17.13 -3.55 -13.01
CA ARG A 212 -16.08 -2.60 -12.64
C ARG A 212 -16.40 -1.95 -11.30
N VAL A 213 -15.47 -2.06 -10.36
CA VAL A 213 -15.54 -1.36 -9.09
C VAL A 213 -15.27 0.12 -9.32
N LYS A 214 -16.24 0.97 -8.94
CA LYS A 214 -16.22 2.42 -9.14
C LYS A 214 -16.07 3.23 -7.85
N ASP A 215 -15.73 2.55 -6.76
CA ASP A 215 -15.59 3.13 -5.42
C ASP A 215 -14.18 2.87 -4.90
N LEU A 216 -13.38 3.92 -4.74
CA LEU A 216 -11.99 3.81 -4.23
C LEU A 216 -11.91 3.32 -2.78
N THR A 217 -13.02 3.37 -2.05
CA THR A 217 -13.14 2.92 -0.67
C THR A 217 -13.73 1.52 -0.56
N TYR A 218 -14.04 0.85 -1.68
CA TYR A 218 -14.80 -0.41 -1.73
C TYR A 218 -14.36 -1.45 -0.71
N PHE A 219 -13.05 -1.68 -0.57
CA PHE A 219 -12.48 -2.70 0.33
C PHE A 219 -12.23 -2.22 1.76
N ILE A 220 -12.29 -0.91 2.02
CA ILE A 220 -11.83 -0.31 3.29
C ILE A 220 -12.92 0.48 4.02
N LYS A 221 -14.04 0.81 3.37
CA LYS A 221 -15.12 1.63 3.96
C LYS A 221 -15.73 1.06 5.23
N ASN A 222 -15.65 -0.26 5.42
CA ASN A 222 -16.15 -0.97 6.60
C ASN A 222 -15.04 -1.21 7.65
N ASN A 223 -13.81 -0.75 7.40
CA ASN A 223 -12.73 -0.87 8.38
C ASN A 223 -12.99 0.13 9.52
N PRO A 224 -12.92 -0.27 10.80
CA PRO A 224 -13.10 0.64 11.93
C PRO A 224 -12.14 1.84 11.93
N ASN A 225 -10.96 1.68 11.31
CA ASN A 225 -9.95 2.73 11.20
C ASN A 225 -10.11 3.60 9.95
N PHE A 226 -11.18 3.43 9.15
CA PHE A 226 -11.40 4.24 7.96
C PHE A 226 -11.94 5.60 8.35
N ASN A 227 -11.13 6.64 8.14
CA ASN A 227 -11.56 8.02 8.23
C ASN A 227 -11.08 8.81 7.00
N PRO A 228 -11.97 9.18 6.07
CA PRO A 228 -11.57 9.86 4.85
C PRO A 228 -11.03 11.27 5.08
N ASN A 229 -11.29 11.87 6.24
CA ASN A 229 -10.93 13.24 6.59
C ASN A 229 -9.80 13.33 7.61
N GLU A 230 -9.19 12.21 7.98
CA GLU A 230 -8.20 12.16 9.06
C GLU A 230 -6.97 13.02 8.81
N LYS A 231 -6.53 13.11 7.55
CA LYS A 231 -5.36 13.90 7.14
C LYS A 231 -5.69 15.36 6.82
N ASN A 232 -6.80 15.88 7.32
CA ASN A 232 -7.13 17.30 7.25
C ASN A 232 -6.27 18.09 8.24
N ILE A 233 -4.96 18.12 8.01
CA ILE A 233 -4.08 19.09 8.67
C ILE A 233 -4.27 20.41 7.88
N SER A 234 -4.85 21.39 8.57
CA SER A 234 -5.11 22.76 8.10
C SER A 234 -3.85 23.44 7.59
#